data_AF-A0A815M4L2-F1
#
_entry.id   AF-A0A815M4L2-F1
#
_cell.length_a   1.000
_cell.length_b   1.000
_cell.length_c   1.000
_cell.angle_alpha   90.00
_cell.angle_beta   90.00
_cell.angle_gamma   90.00
#
_symmetry.space_group_name_H-M   'P 1'
#
loop_
_entity.id
_entity.type
_entity.pdbx_description
1 polymer ?
#
loop_
_entity_poly.entity_id
_entity_poly.type
_entity_poly.pdbx_seq_one_letter_code
_entity_poly.pdbx_strand_id
1 'polypeptide(L)'
;MTSVDINSTDKLTSSSNQNNGHENEDKIVQEFGHLLEKSKQLFNGLRDLPQYGHKQWQPYFGRTFDIYTKLWKFQQEHRILLDKRSGLKRWQIGEIASKIGQLYYH
;
A
#
# COMPACT_ATOMS: atom_id res chain seq x y z
N MET A 1 -68.94 7.29 -14.88
CA MET A 1 -68.97 5.85 -15.20
C MET A 1 -67.67 5.54 -15.92
N THR A 2 -66.72 4.76 -15.42
CA THR A 2 -66.66 3.89 -14.22
C THR A 2 -65.20 3.44 -14.13
N SER A 3 -64.63 3.46 -12.91
CA SER A 3 -63.70 2.45 -12.34
C SER A 3 -62.38 2.10 -13.08
N VAL A 4 -61.25 1.79 -12.44
CA VAL A 4 -60.87 1.44 -11.05
C VAL A 4 -59.34 1.47 -10.95
N ASP A 5 -58.87 1.61 -9.72
CA ASP A 5 -57.49 1.64 -9.22
C ASP A 5 -56.61 0.42 -9.54
N ILE A 6 -55.29 0.65 -9.59
CA ILE A 6 -54.28 -0.33 -9.15
C ILE A 6 -53.15 0.39 -8.39
N ASN A 7 -53.07 0.05 -7.11
CA ASN A 7 -51.94 0.27 -6.21
C ASN A 7 -50.70 -0.55 -6.61
N SER A 8 -49.60 -0.26 -5.91
CA SER A 8 -48.45 -1.15 -5.62
C SER A 8 -47.33 -1.21 -6.64
N THR A 9 -46.19 -0.60 -6.30
CA THR A 9 -45.09 -1.38 -5.69
C THR A 9 -43.98 -0.46 -5.17
N ASP A 10 -43.73 -0.58 -3.87
CA ASP A 10 -42.49 -0.28 -3.19
C ASP A 10 -41.22 -0.56 -4.00
N LYS A 11 -40.24 0.34 -3.86
CA LYS A 11 -38.90 -0.06 -3.44
C LYS A 11 -38.19 1.11 -2.75
N LEU A 12 -38.37 1.14 -1.44
CA LEU A 12 -37.25 1.39 -0.54
C LEU A 12 -36.05 0.53 -1.00
N THR A 13 -34.93 1.17 -1.28
CA THR A 13 -33.62 0.62 -0.91
C THR A 13 -32.88 1.68 -0.15
N SER A 14 -33.12 1.65 1.16
CA SER A 14 -32.17 2.03 2.20
C SER A 14 -30.78 1.41 1.95
N SER A 15 -29.80 1.99 2.63
CA SER A 15 -28.44 1.49 2.91
C SER A 15 -27.38 2.00 1.93
N SER A 16 -26.32 2.69 2.36
CA SER A 16 -25.45 2.20 3.42
C SER A 16 -24.72 3.33 4.15
N ASN A 17 -25.02 3.44 5.44
CA ASN A 17 -24.17 4.13 6.41
C ASN A 17 -23.01 3.19 6.80
N GLN A 18 -22.16 2.84 5.82
CA GLN A 18 -20.98 1.97 5.99
C GLN A 18 -19.67 2.61 5.47
N ASN A 19 -19.69 3.88 5.05
CA ASN A 19 -18.58 4.49 4.31
C ASN A 19 -17.31 4.81 5.12
N ASN A 20 -17.39 4.99 6.44
CA ASN A 20 -16.23 5.45 7.23
C ASN A 20 -15.11 4.40 7.38
N GLY A 21 -15.41 3.10 7.23
CA GLY A 21 -14.39 2.05 7.30
C GLY A 21 -13.51 2.02 6.05
N HIS A 22 -14.13 2.19 4.88
CA HIS A 22 -13.47 2.06 3.57
C HIS A 22 -12.43 3.17 3.32
N GLU A 23 -12.73 4.40 3.70
CA GLU A 23 -11.84 5.55 3.47
C GLU A 23 -10.50 5.43 4.20
N ASN A 24 -10.49 4.82 5.39
CA ASN A 24 -9.26 4.58 6.14
C ASN A 24 -8.41 3.49 5.49
N GLU A 25 -9.05 2.48 4.91
CA GLU A 25 -8.38 1.39 4.21
C GLU A 25 -7.74 1.88 2.91
N ASP A 26 -8.46 2.70 2.14
CA ASP A 26 -7.93 3.31 0.91
C ASP A 26 -6.74 4.23 1.20
N LYS A 27 -6.79 4.99 2.30
CA LYS A 27 -5.64 5.79 2.78
C LYS A 27 -4.43 4.91 3.08
N ILE A 28 -4.62 3.77 3.76
CA ILE A 28 -3.54 2.83 4.06
C ILE A 28 -2.92 2.28 2.77
N VAL A 29 -3.74 1.91 1.78
CA VAL A 29 -3.25 1.40 0.48
C VAL A 29 -2.48 2.47 -0.29
N GLN A 30 -2.98 3.71 -0.32
CA GLN A 30 -2.27 4.83 -0.94
C GLN A 30 -0.94 5.13 -0.24
N GLU A 31 -0.94 5.18 1.09
CA GLU A 31 0.27 5.38 1.91
C GLU A 31 1.30 4.27 1.64
N PHE A 32 0.85 3.01 1.59
CA PHE A 32 1.69 1.87 1.24
C PHE A 32 2.29 2.01 -0.16
N GLY A 33 1.46 2.35 -1.17
CA GLY A 33 1.91 2.58 -2.54
C GLY A 33 2.94 3.70 -2.64
N HIS A 34 2.72 4.79 -1.91
CA HIS A 34 3.65 5.93 -1.84
C HIS A 34 4.99 5.53 -1.22
N LEU A 35 4.98 4.81 -0.09
CA LEU A 35 6.18 4.31 0.56
C LEU A 35 6.94 3.31 -0.32
N LEU A 36 6.21 2.43 -1.01
CA LEU A 36 6.79 1.47 -1.94
C LEU A 36 7.51 2.18 -3.10
N GLU A 37 6.87 3.15 -3.74
CA GLU A 37 7.48 3.88 -4.85
C GLU A 37 8.72 4.68 -4.39
N LYS A 38 8.61 5.33 -3.23
CA LYS A 38 9.74 6.04 -2.61
C LYS A 38 10.92 5.10 -2.32
N SER A 39 10.65 3.89 -1.82
CA SER A 39 11.69 2.89 -1.55
C SER A 39 12.40 2.42 -2.85
N LYS A 40 11.66 2.29 -3.96
CA LYS A 40 12.21 1.94 -5.27
C LYS A 40 13.06 3.06 -5.86
N GLN A 41 12.60 4.32 -5.77
CA GLN A 41 13.39 5.47 -6.21
C GLN A 41 14.72 5.56 -5.47
N LEU A 42 14.71 5.40 -4.15
CA LEU A 42 15.94 5.39 -3.35
C LEU A 42 16.87 4.24 -3.74
N PHE A 43 16.33 3.03 -3.95
CA PHE A 43 17.10 1.88 -4.40
C PHE A 43 17.74 2.10 -5.77
N ASN A 44 16.97 2.64 -6.73
CA ASN A 44 17.48 2.97 -8.05
C ASN A 44 18.56 4.05 -7.98
N GLY A 45 18.37 5.09 -7.17
CA GLY A 45 19.37 6.12 -6.96
C GLY A 45 20.65 5.59 -6.30
N LEU A 46 20.52 4.60 -5.42
CA LEU A 46 21.66 3.92 -4.80
C LEU A 46 22.46 3.07 -5.81
N ARG A 47 21.76 2.44 -6.76
CA ARG A 47 22.36 1.68 -7.86
C ARG A 47 22.98 2.57 -8.95
N ASP A 48 22.38 3.74 -9.20
CA ASP A 48 22.83 4.72 -10.19
C ASP A 48 24.00 5.58 -9.69
N LEU A 49 24.34 5.49 -8.40
CA LEU A 49 25.46 6.22 -7.83
C LEU A 49 26.77 5.81 -8.53
N PRO A 50 27.58 6.77 -9.01
CA PRO A 50 28.85 6.46 -9.66
C PRO A 50 29.77 5.71 -8.70
N GLN A 51 30.36 4.59 -9.17
CA GLN A 51 31.28 3.73 -8.40
C GLN A 51 32.45 4.51 -7.75
N TYR A 52 32.78 5.68 -8.28
CA TYR A 52 33.87 6.54 -7.79
C TYR A 52 33.53 7.38 -6.54
N GLY A 53 32.37 7.17 -5.91
CA GLY A 53 31.92 7.84 -4.68
C GLY A 53 31.89 6.93 -3.45
N HIS A 54 33.01 6.26 -3.11
CA HIS A 54 33.13 5.21 -2.06
C HIS A 54 32.55 5.52 -0.66
N LYS A 55 32.11 6.75 -0.37
CA LYS A 55 31.52 7.16 0.93
C LYS A 55 30.10 7.72 0.85
N GLN A 56 29.57 7.99 -0.34
CA GLN A 56 28.21 8.53 -0.49
C GLN A 56 27.14 7.44 -0.39
N TRP A 57 27.47 6.20 -0.73
CA TRP A 57 26.50 5.09 -0.66
C TRP A 57 26.05 4.80 0.78
N GLN A 58 26.91 4.98 1.80
CA GLN A 58 26.59 4.69 3.22
C GLN A 58 25.37 5.47 3.76
N PRO A 59 25.32 6.81 3.68
CA PRO A 59 24.15 7.56 4.13
C PRO A 59 22.91 7.33 3.24
N TYR A 60 23.09 7.04 1.95
CA TYR A 60 21.98 6.67 1.06
C TYR A 60 21.43 5.28 1.38
N PHE A 61 22.30 4.36 1.78
CA PHE A 61 21.98 3.02 2.26
C PHE A 61 21.14 3.07 3.52
N GLY A 62 21.60 3.83 4.52
CA GLY A 62 20.83 4.05 5.75
C GLY A 62 19.42 4.59 5.44
N ARG A 63 19.30 5.60 4.57
CA ARG A 63 17.99 6.14 4.17
C ARG A 63 17.11 5.14 3.44
N THR A 64 17.67 4.37 2.52
CA THR A 64 16.93 3.37 1.74
C THR A 64 16.43 2.27 2.67
N PHE A 65 17.32 1.76 3.52
CA PHE A 65 17.02 0.76 4.53
C PHE A 65 15.95 1.25 5.50
N ASP A 66 16.04 2.47 6.02
CA ASP A 66 15.04 3.04 6.93
C ASP A 66 13.64 3.11 6.28
N ILE A 67 13.55 3.55 5.02
CA ILE A 67 12.27 3.63 4.30
C ILE A 67 11.69 2.24 4.07
N TYR A 68 12.50 1.28 3.64
CA TYR A 68 12.05 -0.10 3.47
C TYR A 68 11.62 -0.74 4.80
N THR A 69 12.36 -0.50 5.89
CA THR A 69 12.02 -1.03 7.22
C THR A 69 10.75 -0.39 7.76
N LYS A 70 10.55 0.92 7.50
CA LYS A 70 9.30 1.63 7.81
C LYS A 70 8.12 1.07 7.03
N LEU A 71 8.28 0.86 5.72
CA LEU A 71 7.30 0.20 4.86
C LEU A 71 6.95 -1.20 5.38
N TRP A 72 7.97 -1.97 5.80
CA TRP A 72 7.77 -3.30 6.36
C TRP A 72 6.92 -3.27 7.63
N LYS A 73 7.26 -2.40 8.58
CA LYS A 73 6.48 -2.23 9.82
C LYS A 73 5.05 -1.80 9.52
N PHE A 74 4.88 -0.81 8.64
CA PHE A 74 3.56 -0.34 8.22
C PHE A 74 2.70 -1.46 7.63
N GLN A 75 3.29 -2.29 6.76
CA GLN A 75 2.58 -3.44 6.20
C GLN A 75 2.25 -4.49 7.25
N GLN A 76 3.12 -4.69 8.25
CA GLN A 76 2.92 -5.69 9.31
C GLN A 76 1.76 -5.30 10.23
N GLU A 77 1.60 -4.00 10.51
CA GLU A 77 0.52 -3.42 11.32
C GLU A 77 -0.84 -3.50 10.60
N HIS A 78 -0.87 -3.22 9.28
CA HIS A 78 -2.10 -3.24 8.48
C HIS A 78 -2.29 -4.53 7.65
N ARG A 79 -1.57 -5.60 7.99
CA ARG A 79 -1.42 -6.81 7.15
C ARG A 79 -2.73 -7.52 6.85
N ILE A 80 -3.62 -7.61 7.84
CA ILE A 80 -4.92 -8.31 7.73
C ILE A 80 -5.86 -7.55 6.79
N LEU A 81 -5.72 -6.23 6.75
CA LEU A 81 -6.55 -5.29 6.01
C LEU A 81 -6.08 -5.17 4.55
N LEU A 82 -4.75 -5.09 4.33
CA LEU A 82 -4.13 -5.16 3.01
C LEU A 82 -4.39 -6.50 2.29
N ASP A 83 -4.37 -7.62 3.03
CA ASP A 83 -4.64 -8.96 2.50
C ASP A 83 -6.12 -9.16 2.12
N LYS A 84 -7.05 -8.63 2.93
CA LYS A 84 -8.50 -8.79 2.68
C LYS A 84 -9.06 -7.90 1.58
N ARG A 85 -8.54 -6.68 1.38
CA ARG A 85 -9.21 -5.67 0.55
C ARG A 85 -8.38 -5.12 -0.61
N SER A 86 -7.08 -4.91 -0.42
CA SER A 86 -6.21 -4.37 -1.48
C SER A 86 -5.85 -5.41 -2.54
N GLY A 87 -6.16 -6.69 -2.31
CA GLY A 87 -5.62 -7.78 -3.13
C GLY A 87 -4.08 -7.80 -3.11
N LEU A 88 -3.46 -7.19 -2.09
CA LEU A 88 -2.03 -7.05 -1.99
C LEU A 88 -1.43 -8.45 -1.85
N LYS A 89 -0.90 -8.97 -2.94
CA LYS A 89 -0.53 -10.37 -2.99
C LYS A 89 0.69 -10.61 -2.10
N ARG A 90 0.67 -11.74 -1.41
CA ARG A 90 1.78 -12.23 -0.57
C ARG A 90 3.15 -12.12 -1.23
N TRP A 91 3.21 -12.26 -2.56
CA TRP A 91 4.45 -12.16 -3.34
C TRP A 91 5.04 -10.74 -3.37
N GLN A 92 4.24 -9.67 -3.38
CA GLN A 92 4.78 -8.30 -3.34
C GLN A 92 5.49 -8.01 -2.03
N ILE A 93 4.94 -8.49 -0.91
CA ILE A 93 5.60 -8.40 0.40
C ILE A 93 6.90 -9.22 0.38
N GLY A 94 6.90 -10.38 -0.27
CA GLY A 94 8.10 -11.19 -0.48
C GLY A 94 9.17 -10.46 -1.30
N GLU A 95 8.80 -9.71 -2.33
CA GLU A 95 9.73 -8.89 -3.11
C GLU A 95 10.36 -7.76 -2.27
N ILE A 96 9.55 -7.08 -1.45
CA ILE A 96 10.03 -6.04 -0.53
C ILE A 96 11.00 -6.65 0.49
N ALA A 97 10.63 -7.79 1.09
CA ALA A 97 11.49 -8.53 2.02
C ALA A 97 12.83 -8.92 1.37
N SER A 98 12.75 -9.44 0.14
CA SER A 98 13.92 -9.84 -0.63
C SER A 98 14.83 -8.65 -0.92
N LYS A 99 14.28 -7.48 -1.26
CA LYS A 99 15.06 -6.26 -1.47
C LYS A 99 15.73 -5.76 -0.18
N ILE A 100 15.04 -5.81 0.95
CA ILE A 100 15.61 -5.50 2.27
C ILE A 100 16.77 -6.44 2.59
N GLY A 101 16.60 -7.74 2.33
CA GLY A 101 17.64 -8.74 2.50
C GLY A 101 18.84 -8.48 1.59
N GLN A 102 18.60 -8.14 0.32
CA GLN A 102 19.66 -7.77 -0.63
C GLN A 102 20.44 -6.55 -0.16
N LEU A 103 19.77 -5.54 0.41
CA LEU A 103 20.44 -4.39 1.03
C LEU A 103 21.33 -4.84 2.20
N TYR A 104 20.90 -5.77 3.04
CA TYR A 104 21.68 -6.17 4.23
C TYR A 104 23.01 -6.88 3.91
N TYR A 105 23.10 -7.55 2.75
CA TYR A 105 24.28 -8.36 2.36
C TYR A 105 25.15 -7.71 1.27
N HIS A 106 24.88 -6.46 0.88
CA HIS A 106 25.57 -5.74 -0.21
C HIS A 106 26.26 -4.48 0.29
#